data_AF-A1AT36-F1
#
_entry.id   AF-A1AT36-F1
#
_cell.length_a   1.000
_cell.length_b   1.000
_cell.length_c   1.000
_cell.angle_alpha   90.00
_cell.angle_beta   90.00
_cell.angle_gamma   90.00
#
_symmetry.space_group_name_H-M   'P 1'
#
loop_
_entity.id
_entity.type
_entity.pdbx_description
1 polymer ?
#
loop_
_entity_poly.entity_id
_entity_poly.type
_entity_poly.pdbx_seq_one_letter_code
_entity_poly.pdbx_strand_id
1 'polypeptide(L)' 'MEERITELELRFMQQELSIQELNETVFRQEQVITRLERQVRLMVDQLRSFAPSSIFDQDGDERPPHY' A
#
# COMPACT_ATOMS: atom_id res chain seq x y z
N MET A 1 14.54 11.94 44.88
CA MET A 1 14.88 12.32 43.50
C MET A 1 15.24 11.09 42.67
N GLU A 2 16.08 10.19 43.18
CA GLU A 2 16.43 8.92 42.51
C GLU A 2 15.22 8.05 42.14
N GLU A 3 14.26 7.88 43.04
CA GLU A 3 13.05 7.07 42.78
C GLU A 3 12.24 7.54 41.55
N ARG A 4 12.11 8.86 41.37
CA ARG A 4 11.44 9.45 40.21
C ARG A 4 12.23 9.25 38.92
N ILE A 5 13.56 9.19 39.00
CA ILE A 5 14.43 8.91 37.85
C ILE A 5 14.27 7.44 37.45
N THR A 6 14.32 6.51 38.41
CA THR A 6 14.10 5.08 38.16
C THR A 6 12.73 4.79 37.56
N GLU A 7 11.68 5.46 38.04
CA GLU A 7 10.34 5.32 37.46
C GLU A 7 10.29 5.81 36.00
N LEU A 8 10.95 6.93 35.70
CA LEU A 8 11.03 7.46 34.34
C LEU A 8 11.82 6.53 33.41
N GLU A 9 12.93 5.95 33.89
CA GLU A 9 13.71 4.97 33.13
C GLU A 9 12.88 3.72 32.82
N LEU A 10 12.13 3.19 33.79
CA LEU A 10 11.25 2.05 33.56
C LEU A 10 10.17 2.36 32.51
N ARG A 11 9.52 3.52 32.63
CA ARG A 11 8.51 3.96 31.66
C ARG A 11 9.11 4.18 30.27
N PHE A 12 10.32 4.72 30.20
CA PHE A 12 11.04 4.92 28.95
C PHE A 12 11.33 3.58 28.26
N MET A 13 11.87 2.60 28.99
CA MET A 13 12.12 1.26 28.46
C MET A 13 10.83 0.58 27.96
N GLN A 14 9.71 0.75 28.68
CA GLN A 14 8.40 0.25 28.23
C GLN A 14 7.93 0.91 26.93
N GLN A 15 8.14 2.23 26.79
CA GLN A 15 7.81 2.95 25.57
C GLN A 15 8.70 2.52 24.41
N GLU A 16 10.00 2.31 24.63
CA GLU A 16 10.93 1.84 23.62
C GLU A 16 10.53 0.46 23.08
N LEU A 17 10.18 -0.47 23.98
CA LEU A 17 9.65 -1.78 23.60
C LEU A 17 8.36 -1.66 22.79
N SER A 18 7.42 -0.82 23.25
CA SER A 18 6.15 -0.61 22.55
C SER A 18 6.36 -0.05 21.14
N ILE A 19 7.29 0.88 20.98
CA ILE A 19 7.65 1.46 19.68
C ILE A 19 8.22 0.39 18.75
N GLN A 20 9.08 -0.50 19.26
CA GLN A 20 9.63 -1.59 18.47
C GLN A 20 8.53 -2.57 18.01
N GLU A 21 7.64 -2.99 18.90
CA GLU A 21 6.52 -3.88 18.56
C GLU A 21 5.57 -3.26 17.52
N LEU A 22 5.30 -1.96 17.64
CA LEU A 22 4.52 -1.21 16.67
C LEU A 22 5.23 -1.15 15.31
N ASN A 23 6.54 -0.90 15.29
CA ASN A 23 7.32 -0.87 14.06
C ASN A 23 7.29 -2.22 13.33
N GLU A 24 7.51 -3.32 14.04
CA GLU A 24 7.43 -4.67 13.49
C GLU A 24 6.03 -4.99 12.95
N THR A 25 4.99 -4.49 13.60
CA THR A 25 3.61 -4.66 13.15
C THR A 25 3.32 -3.87 11.88
N VAL A 26 3.74 -2.60 11.82
CA VAL A 26 3.61 -1.75 10.62
C VAL A 26 4.36 -2.36 9.44
N PHE A 27 5.58 -2.83 9.65
CA PHE A 27 6.37 -3.48 8.61
C PHE A 27 5.68 -4.73 8.03
N ARG A 28 5.14 -5.59 8.90
CA ARG A 28 4.36 -6.77 8.46
C ARG A 28 3.10 -6.35 7.68
N GLN A 29 2.42 -5.30 8.12
CA GLN A 29 1.24 -4.78 7.41
C GLN A 29 1.60 -4.25 6.03
N GLU A 30 2.71 -3.51 5.89
CA GLU A 30 3.19 -3.00 4.59
C GLU A 30 3.48 -4.12 3.59
N GLN A 31 4.08 -5.22 4.04
CA GLN A 31 4.30 -6.40 3.20
C GLN A 31 2.99 -7.02 2.72
N VAL A 32 1.99 -7.11 3.59
CA VAL A 32 0.65 -7.62 3.25
C VAL A 32 -0.02 -6.70 2.23
N ILE A 33 0.01 -5.39 2.44
CA ILE A 33 -0.56 -4.40 1.52
C ILE A 33 0.11 -4.52 0.14
N THR A 34 1.45 -4.54 0.10
CA THR A 34 2.22 -4.69 -1.16
C THR A 34 1.82 -5.96 -1.92
N ARG A 35 1.60 -7.07 -1.20
CA ARG A 35 1.13 -8.32 -1.81
C ARG A 35 -0.30 -8.19 -2.36
N LEU A 36 -1.21 -7.57 -1.60
CA LEU A 36 -2.59 -7.35 -2.02
C LEU A 36 -2.67 -6.43 -3.23
N GLU A 37 -1.92 -5.33 -3.24
CA GLU A 37 -1.84 -4.43 -4.40
C GLU A 37 -1.40 -5.16 -5.66
N ARG A 38 -0.40 -6.04 -5.55
CA ARG A 38 0.05 -6.87 -6.68
C ARG A 38 -1.06 -7.81 -7.17
N GLN A 39 -1.76 -8.47 -6.26
CA GLN A 39 -2.85 -9.38 -6.61
C GLN A 39 -4.00 -8.63 -7.30
N VAL A 40 -4.36 -7.44 -6.81
CA VAL A 40 -5.39 -6.60 -7.43
C VAL A 40 -4.98 -6.19 -8.84
N ARG A 41 -3.73 -5.76 -9.06
CA ARG A 41 -3.23 -5.43 -10.40
C ARG A 41 -3.35 -6.63 -11.35
N LEU A 42 -2.92 -7.82 -10.92
CA LEU A 42 -3.05 -9.04 -11.72
C LEU A 42 -4.50 -9.38 -12.05
N MET A 43 -5.43 -9.19 -11.12
CA MET A 43 -6.86 -9.39 -11.38
C MET A 43 -7.40 -8.38 -12.40
N VAL A 44 -7.00 -7.12 -12.30
CA VAL A 44 -7.38 -6.08 -13.27
C VAL A 44 -6.84 -6.40 -14.66
N ASP A 45 -5.59 -6.83 -14.77
CA ASP A 45 -4.96 -7.21 -16.03
C ASP A 45 -5.66 -8.44 -16.66
N GLN A 46 -6.00 -9.43 -15.84
CA GLN A 46 -6.79 -10.58 -16.30
C GLN A 46 -8.16 -10.13 -16.83
N LEU A 47 -8.90 -9.30 -16.09
CA LEU A 47 -10.20 -8.78 -16.55
C LEU A 47 -10.09 -8.02 -17.87
N ARG A 48 -9.04 -7.21 -18.05
CA ARG A 48 -8.76 -6.52 -19.32
C ARG A 48 -8.46 -7.50 -20.45
N SER A 49 -7.75 -8.60 -20.18
CA SER A 49 -7.43 -9.62 -21.19
C SER A 49 -8.67 -10.40 -21.68
N PHE A 50 -9.72 -10.50 -20.86
CA PHE A 50 -10.98 -11.15 -21.21
C PHE A 50 -12.01 -10.19 -21.81
N ALA A 51 -11.80 -8.88 -21.72
CA ALA A 51 -12.68 -7.91 -22.37
C ALA A 51 -12.42 -7.94 -23.88
N PRO A 52 -13.42 -8.25 -24.74
CA PRO A 52 -13.27 -8.09 -26.17
C PRO A 52 -12.99 -6.62 -26.47
N SER A 53 -11.96 -6.37 -27.28
CA SER A 53 -11.52 -5.06 -27.75
C SER A 53 -12.63 -4.32 -28.51
N SER A 54 -13.57 -3.71 -27.79
CA SER A 54 -14.69 -2.97 -28.39
C SER A 54 -15.18 -1.75 -27.59
N ILE A 55 -14.47 -1.29 -26.56
CA ILE A 55 -14.93 -0.13 -25.75
C ILE A 55 -13.89 1.01 -25.63
N PHE A 56 -12.66 0.85 -26.13
CA PHE A 56 -11.63 1.92 -26.08
C PHE A 56 -11.31 2.57 -27.43
N ASP A 57 -12.14 2.36 -28.45
CA ASP A 57 -11.96 2.90 -29.82
C ASP A 57 -13.02 3.95 -30.19
N GLN A 58 -13.59 4.66 -29.21
CA GLN A 58 -14.68 5.62 -29.46
C GLN A 58 -14.43 7.05 -28.96
N ASP A 59 -13.20 7.43 -28.65
CA ASP A 59 -12.86 8.85 -28.42
C ASP A 59 -11.55 9.23 -29.15
N GLY A 60 -11.68 9.72 -30.39
CA GLY A 60 -10.84 10.83 -30.85
C GLY A 60 -9.68 10.59 -31.82
N ASP A 61 -9.88 9.93 -32.97
CA ASP A 61 -9.04 10.23 -34.15
C ASP A 61 -9.86 10.23 -35.45
N GLU A 62 -10.82 11.17 -35.53
CA GLU A 62 -11.28 11.68 -36.83
C GLU A 62 -10.10 12.38 -37.50
N ARG A 63 -9.27 11.61 -38.22
CA ARG A 63 -8.28 12.19 -39.13
C ARG A 63 -9.01 12.93 -40.26
N PRO A 64 -8.56 14.14 -40.61
CA PRO A 64 -9.34 15.07 -41.43
C PRO A 64 -9.47 14.59 -42.87
N PRO A 65 -10.55 15.00 -43.57
CA PRO A 65 -10.76 14.65 -44.97
C PRO A 65 -9.76 15.40 -45.84
N HIS A 66 -8.97 14.66 -46.62
CA HIS A 66 -8.27 15.22 -47.76
C HIS A 66 -8.98 14.78 -49.04
N TYR A 67 -9.39 15.79 -49.83
CA TYR A 67 -10.17 15.74 -51.07
C TYR A 67 -9.63 14.81 -52.15
#